data_AF-A0A5E3X3A3-F1
#
_entry.id   AF-A0A5E3X3A3-F1
#
_cell.length_a   1.000
_cell.length_b   1.000
_cell.length_c   1.000
_cell.angle_alpha   90.00
_cell.angle_beta   90.00
_cell.angle_gamma   90.00
#
_symmetry.space_group_name_H-M   'P 1'
#
loop_
_entity.id
_entity.type
_entity.pdbx_description
1 polymer ?
#
loop_
_entity_poly.entity_id
_entity_poly.type
_entity_poly.pdbx_seq_one_letter_code
_entity_poly.pdbx_strand_id
1 'polypeptide(L)'
;MTDYLNAELVLRQRLENTVIARAFGVNVALERMRRFVRAGYVGAEHAPALDDSIVLLLNEAAAVHHIPLSCIAFAAHDALRLHITDRIGINTPDLGWTQWCVFDLVDPEPWLIVPMGLFVPFRGTKRSESALQRTDMLPLFFARSDGGTGVSVAANTNYETIPNTPTRVSGTSLKVIINLPNYTTYERQIQLRCPANGTVSAQRLARIVAAKVRECVNNASQQDTTMTEQGWRFGAGVGCLQAEDIILLGIVFVSPGKVTPLLKARSDYDPFAPFHLAFNYDIDPSVL
;
A
#
# COMPACT_ATOMS: atom_id res chain seq x y z
N MET A 1 -15.10 -12.93 -29.22
CA MET A 1 -14.74 -13.68 -28.00
C MET A 1 -13.25 -13.56 -27.64
N THR A 2 -12.42 -13.04 -28.55
CA THR A 2 -10.96 -12.82 -28.39
C THR A 2 -10.58 -11.53 -27.65
N ASP A 3 -11.50 -10.59 -27.42
CA ASP A 3 -11.16 -9.29 -26.80
C ASP A 3 -11.10 -9.29 -25.27
N TYR A 4 -11.82 -10.19 -24.58
CA TYR A 4 -11.88 -10.20 -23.11
C TYR A 4 -10.57 -10.64 -22.43
N LEU A 5 -9.75 -11.47 -23.09
CA LEU A 5 -8.43 -11.86 -22.58
C LEU A 5 -7.46 -10.66 -22.54
N ASN A 6 -7.77 -9.56 -23.24
CA ASN A 6 -6.90 -8.40 -23.28
C ASN A 6 -7.06 -7.51 -22.05
N ALA A 7 -8.28 -7.31 -21.52
CA ALA A 7 -8.49 -6.36 -20.42
C ALA A 7 -7.81 -6.78 -19.11
N GLU A 8 -7.99 -8.04 -18.68
CA GLU A 8 -7.32 -8.54 -17.47
C GLU A 8 -5.79 -8.45 -17.60
N LEU A 9 -5.24 -8.80 -18.77
CA LEU A 9 -3.80 -8.72 -19.01
C LEU A 9 -3.30 -7.26 -18.92
N VAL A 10 -4.01 -6.32 -19.53
CA VAL A 10 -3.71 -4.88 -19.44
C VAL A 10 -3.75 -4.40 -18.00
N LEU A 11 -4.76 -4.81 -17.21
CA LEU A 11 -4.85 -4.43 -15.79
C LEU A 11 -3.70 -5.02 -14.98
N ARG A 12 -3.32 -6.28 -15.20
CA ARG A 12 -2.16 -6.90 -14.54
C ARG A 12 -0.88 -6.14 -14.84
N GLN A 13 -0.63 -5.79 -16.10
CA GLN A 13 0.55 -5.02 -16.51
C GLN A 13 0.57 -3.63 -15.85
N ARG A 14 -0.57 -2.94 -15.80
CA ARG A 14 -0.68 -1.63 -15.12
C ARG A 14 -0.43 -1.72 -13.62
N LEU A 15 -0.83 -2.81 -13.00
CA LEU A 15 -0.70 -3.01 -11.56
C LEU A 15 0.65 -3.57 -11.14
N GLU A 16 1.42 -4.19 -12.03
CA GLU A 16 2.63 -4.96 -11.66
C GLU A 16 3.63 -4.19 -10.79
N ASN A 17 3.78 -2.88 -11.03
CA ASN A 17 4.71 -2.00 -10.33
C ASN A 17 4.04 -1.13 -9.26
N THR A 18 2.78 -1.39 -8.91
CA THR A 18 2.11 -0.61 -7.87
C THR A 18 2.43 -1.10 -6.47
N VAL A 19 2.31 -0.21 -5.49
CA VAL A 19 2.63 -0.51 -4.08
C VAL A 19 1.82 -1.69 -3.55
N ILE A 20 0.50 -1.76 -3.81
CA ILE A 20 -0.32 -2.88 -3.33
C ILE A 20 0.07 -4.19 -4.05
N ALA A 21 0.34 -4.16 -5.35
CA ALA A 21 0.72 -5.35 -6.10
C ALA A 21 2.08 -5.89 -5.68
N ARG A 22 3.06 -5.03 -5.43
CA ARG A 22 4.37 -5.43 -4.93
C ARG A 22 4.32 -5.91 -3.48
N ALA A 23 3.48 -5.30 -2.65
CA ALA A 23 3.31 -5.71 -1.25
C ALA A 23 2.56 -7.05 -1.13
N PHE A 24 1.46 -7.27 -1.85
CA PHE A 24 0.57 -8.41 -1.61
C PHE A 24 0.36 -9.34 -2.82
N GLY A 25 0.95 -9.02 -3.97
CA GLY A 25 0.77 -9.71 -5.24
C GLY A 25 -0.26 -9.05 -6.15
N VAL A 26 -0.02 -9.11 -7.46
CA VAL A 26 -0.88 -8.49 -8.50
C VAL A 26 -2.34 -8.95 -8.44
N ASN A 27 -2.57 -10.23 -8.13
CA ASN A 27 -3.93 -10.77 -8.00
C ASN A 27 -4.71 -10.10 -6.87
N VAL A 28 -4.04 -9.78 -5.75
CA VAL A 28 -4.65 -9.09 -4.62
C VAL A 28 -4.98 -7.65 -4.99
N ALA A 29 -4.07 -6.94 -5.66
CA ALA A 29 -4.31 -5.58 -6.13
C ALA A 29 -5.50 -5.51 -7.09
N LEU A 30 -5.55 -6.44 -8.05
CA LEU A 30 -6.63 -6.54 -9.03
C LEU A 30 -7.99 -6.85 -8.36
N GLU A 31 -8.04 -7.79 -7.42
CA GLU A 31 -9.27 -8.10 -6.70
C GLU A 31 -9.78 -6.92 -5.87
N ARG A 32 -8.88 -6.18 -5.21
CA ARG A 32 -9.23 -4.95 -4.48
C ARG A 32 -9.77 -3.88 -5.42
N MET A 33 -9.17 -3.70 -6.59
CA MET A 33 -9.60 -2.75 -7.61
C MET A 33 -10.99 -3.11 -8.15
N ARG A 34 -11.22 -4.37 -8.48
CA ARG A 34 -12.53 -4.88 -8.91
C ARG A 34 -13.60 -4.61 -7.87
N ARG A 35 -13.32 -4.88 -6.59
CA ARG A 35 -14.27 -4.59 -5.50
C ARG A 35 -14.55 -3.10 -5.33
N PHE A 36 -13.51 -2.27 -5.43
CA PHE A 36 -13.63 -0.82 -5.37
C PHE A 36 -14.53 -0.28 -6.48
N VAL A 37 -14.23 -0.61 -7.75
CA VAL A 37 -15.01 -0.12 -8.90
C VAL A 37 -16.42 -0.69 -8.91
N ARG A 38 -16.60 -1.96 -8.53
CA ARG A 38 -17.93 -2.60 -8.44
C ARG A 38 -18.88 -1.85 -7.51
N ALA A 39 -18.38 -1.21 -6.44
CA ALA A 39 -19.21 -0.42 -5.53
C ALA A 39 -19.88 0.78 -6.24
N GLY A 40 -19.23 1.37 -7.25
CA GLY A 40 -19.78 2.44 -8.07
C GLY A 40 -20.51 1.97 -9.33
N TYR A 41 -20.40 0.68 -9.68
CA TYR A 41 -20.84 0.11 -10.95
C TYR A 41 -22.31 -0.39 -10.95
N VAL A 42 -23.01 -0.32 -9.82
CA VAL A 42 -24.36 -0.88 -9.68
C VAL A 42 -25.37 -0.02 -10.44
N GLY A 43 -25.93 -0.53 -11.54
CA GLY A 43 -27.12 0.05 -12.17
C GLY A 43 -27.15 0.17 -13.69
N ALA A 44 -26.09 -0.22 -14.41
CA ALA A 44 -26.10 -0.18 -15.88
C ALA A 44 -26.57 -1.53 -16.45
N GLU A 45 -27.78 -1.59 -17.01
CA GLU A 45 -28.35 -2.80 -17.64
C GLU A 45 -27.53 -3.31 -18.84
N HIS A 46 -26.68 -2.47 -19.41
CA HIS A 46 -25.82 -2.75 -20.57
C HIS A 46 -24.34 -2.45 -20.28
N ALA A 47 -23.93 -2.55 -19.02
CA ALA A 47 -22.57 -2.23 -18.63
C ALA A 47 -21.57 -3.20 -19.31
N PRO A 48 -20.38 -2.74 -19.74
CA PRO A 48 -19.30 -3.61 -20.18
C PRO A 48 -18.93 -4.68 -19.14
N ALA A 49 -18.05 -5.62 -19.48
CA ALA A 49 -17.45 -6.43 -18.42
C ALA A 49 -16.69 -5.51 -17.45
N LEU A 50 -16.67 -5.87 -16.17
CA LEU A 50 -16.10 -5.00 -15.12
C LEU A 50 -14.66 -4.58 -15.45
N ASP A 51 -13.84 -5.50 -15.96
CA ASP A 51 -12.45 -5.21 -16.30
C ASP A 51 -12.31 -4.23 -17.48
N ASP A 52 -13.16 -4.33 -18.50
CA ASP A 52 -13.19 -3.37 -19.61
C ASP A 52 -13.51 -1.96 -19.09
N SER A 53 -14.49 -1.87 -18.19
CA SER A 53 -14.87 -0.61 -17.54
C SER A 53 -13.72 -0.05 -16.68
N ILE A 54 -12.98 -0.90 -15.96
CA ILE A 54 -11.80 -0.47 -15.21
C ILE A 54 -10.73 0.08 -16.16
N VAL A 55 -10.44 -0.62 -17.26
CA VAL A 55 -9.45 -0.15 -18.26
C VAL A 55 -9.86 1.21 -18.83
N LEU A 56 -11.14 1.39 -19.16
CA LEU A 56 -11.68 2.66 -19.64
C LEU A 56 -11.47 3.78 -18.61
N LEU A 57 -11.89 3.56 -17.36
CA LEU A 57 -11.74 4.54 -16.27
C LEU A 57 -10.28 4.90 -16.00
N LEU A 58 -9.36 3.93 -16.09
CA LEU A 58 -7.93 4.19 -15.93
C LEU A 58 -7.36 5.00 -17.11
N ASN A 59 -7.87 4.82 -18.32
CA ASN A 59 -7.46 5.64 -19.48
C ASN A 59 -7.97 7.08 -19.34
N GLU A 60 -9.21 7.25 -18.87
CA GLU A 60 -9.77 8.58 -18.57
C GLU A 60 -8.91 9.30 -17.51
N ALA A 61 -8.55 8.60 -16.43
CA ALA A 61 -7.67 9.16 -15.41
C ALA A 61 -6.29 9.57 -15.96
N ALA A 62 -5.70 8.72 -16.80
CA ALA A 62 -4.39 8.99 -17.42
C ALA A 62 -4.40 10.19 -18.38
N ALA A 63 -5.56 10.56 -18.92
CA ALA A 63 -5.72 11.74 -19.78
C ALA A 63 -5.76 13.07 -19.00
N VAL A 64 -5.87 13.03 -17.66
CA VAL A 64 -5.97 14.24 -16.84
C VAL A 64 -4.58 14.75 -16.43
N HIS A 65 -4.16 15.86 -17.03
CA HIS A 65 -2.82 16.49 -16.89
C HIS A 65 -2.41 16.90 -15.46
N HIS A 66 -3.25 16.73 -14.44
CA HIS A 66 -2.97 17.12 -13.05
C HIS A 66 -2.96 15.96 -12.06
N ILE A 67 -3.27 14.75 -12.50
CA ILE A 67 -3.08 13.55 -11.68
C ILE A 67 -1.60 13.15 -11.81
N PRO A 68 -0.86 12.97 -10.70
CA PRO A 68 0.52 12.52 -10.80
C PRO A 68 0.61 11.19 -11.57
N LEU A 69 1.56 11.08 -12.50
CA LEU A 69 1.75 9.87 -13.32
C LEU A 69 2.06 8.62 -12.46
N SER A 70 2.54 8.83 -11.24
CA SER A 70 2.81 7.78 -10.25
C SER A 70 1.57 7.32 -9.49
N CYS A 71 0.35 7.66 -9.94
CA CYS A 71 -0.90 7.32 -9.26
C CYS A 71 -1.82 6.50 -10.17
N ILE A 72 -2.44 5.48 -9.58
CA ILE A 72 -3.64 4.84 -10.12
C ILE A 72 -4.83 5.54 -9.49
N ALA A 73 -5.61 6.27 -10.29
CA ALA A 73 -6.71 7.09 -9.80
C ALA A 73 -8.04 6.77 -10.49
N PHE A 74 -9.13 7.09 -9.81
CA PHE A 74 -10.49 6.99 -10.34
C PHE A 74 -11.27 8.26 -10.03
N ALA A 75 -12.25 8.59 -10.87
CA ALA A 75 -13.21 9.65 -10.56
C ALA A 75 -13.98 9.31 -9.28
N ALA A 76 -14.07 10.27 -8.37
CA ALA A 76 -14.66 10.13 -7.04
C ALA A 76 -16.19 10.32 -7.10
N HIS A 77 -16.88 9.43 -7.80
CA HIS A 77 -18.33 9.45 -7.91
C HIS A 77 -19.01 9.28 -6.54
N ASP A 78 -20.17 9.92 -6.35
CA ASP A 78 -20.92 9.82 -5.08
C ASP A 78 -21.38 8.39 -4.77
N ALA A 79 -21.58 7.55 -5.80
CA ALA A 79 -21.89 6.13 -5.65
C ALA A 79 -20.82 5.36 -4.86
N LEU A 80 -19.55 5.79 -4.93
CA LEU A 80 -18.44 5.19 -4.18
C LEU A 80 -18.47 5.52 -2.68
N ARG A 81 -19.31 6.47 -2.25
CA ARG A 81 -19.46 6.90 -0.84
C ARG A 81 -18.13 7.24 -0.17
N LEU A 82 -17.21 7.83 -0.93
CA LEU A 82 -15.88 8.19 -0.44
C LEU A 82 -15.96 9.30 0.61
N HIS A 83 -15.13 9.18 1.64
CA HIS A 83 -14.93 10.23 2.62
C HIS A 83 -14.33 11.47 1.95
N ILE A 84 -14.69 12.67 2.42
CA ILE A 84 -14.27 13.92 1.78
C ILE A 84 -12.75 14.10 1.71
N THR A 85 -12.02 13.54 2.68
CA THR A 85 -10.55 13.61 2.75
C THR A 85 -9.85 12.75 1.69
N ASP A 86 -10.58 11.84 1.05
CA ASP A 86 -10.04 10.97 0.01
C ASP A 86 -10.33 11.49 -1.40
N ARG A 87 -11.00 12.66 -1.49
CA ARG A 87 -11.35 13.32 -2.74
C ARG A 87 -10.34 14.43 -3.02
N ILE A 88 -9.72 14.36 -4.20
CA ILE A 88 -8.83 15.40 -4.74
C ILE A 88 -9.62 16.15 -5.79
N GLY A 89 -9.84 17.44 -5.57
CA GLY A 89 -10.48 18.30 -6.55
C GLY A 89 -9.48 18.80 -7.59
N ILE A 90 -9.79 18.59 -8.87
CA ILE A 90 -8.98 19.05 -9.99
C ILE A 90 -9.87 19.88 -10.90
N ASN A 91 -9.47 21.13 -11.14
CA ASN A 91 -10.10 21.97 -12.15
C ASN A 91 -9.40 21.74 -13.49
N THR A 92 -10.08 21.14 -14.44
CA THR A 92 -9.57 20.96 -15.80
C THR A 92 -10.24 21.96 -16.74
N PRO A 93 -9.55 22.47 -17.77
CA PRO A 93 -10.15 23.39 -18.73
C PRO A 93 -11.40 22.81 -19.42
N ASP A 94 -11.39 21.51 -19.73
CA ASP A 94 -12.43 20.87 -20.55
C ASP A 94 -13.59 20.28 -19.73
N LEU A 95 -13.32 19.75 -18.54
CA LEU A 95 -14.33 19.06 -17.71
C LEU A 95 -14.75 19.89 -16.49
N GLY A 96 -14.16 21.08 -16.31
CA GLY A 96 -14.36 21.91 -15.13
C GLY A 96 -13.86 21.22 -13.85
N TRP A 97 -14.57 21.48 -12.74
CA TRP A 97 -14.24 20.92 -11.43
C TRP A 97 -14.67 19.46 -11.33
N THR A 98 -13.69 18.57 -11.26
CA THR A 98 -13.90 17.12 -11.09
C THR A 98 -13.22 16.63 -9.82
N GLN A 99 -13.77 15.60 -9.19
CA GLN A 99 -13.19 14.98 -8.00
C GLN A 99 -12.60 13.62 -8.36
N TRP A 100 -11.43 13.33 -7.80
CA TRP A 100 -10.65 12.11 -8.04
C TRP A 100 -10.27 11.46 -6.71
N CYS A 101 -9.93 10.19 -6.74
CA CYS A 101 -9.36 9.48 -5.59
C CYS A 101 -8.18 8.61 -6.03
N VAL A 102 -7.18 8.50 -5.17
CA VAL A 102 -5.98 7.68 -5.44
C VAL A 102 -6.20 6.28 -4.89
N PHE A 103 -6.28 5.31 -5.79
CA PHE A 103 -6.45 3.90 -5.46
C PHE A 103 -5.14 3.19 -5.17
N ASP A 104 -4.07 3.51 -5.90
CA ASP A 104 -2.74 2.94 -5.68
C ASP A 104 -1.65 3.90 -6.18
N LEU A 105 -0.40 3.61 -5.84
CA LEU A 105 0.76 4.36 -6.31
C LEU A 105 1.67 3.44 -7.13
N VAL A 106 2.23 3.96 -8.21
CA VAL A 106 3.32 3.34 -8.97
C VAL A 106 4.62 3.85 -8.37
N ASP A 107 5.42 2.95 -7.79
CA ASP A 107 6.71 3.32 -7.23
C ASP A 107 7.81 3.20 -8.31
N PRO A 108 8.72 4.18 -8.45
CA PRO A 108 9.82 4.09 -9.42
C PRO A 108 10.83 2.97 -9.10
N GLU A 109 10.86 2.49 -7.85
CA GLU A 109 11.74 1.43 -7.37
C GLU A 109 10.88 0.29 -6.78
N PRO A 110 10.07 -0.40 -7.59
CA PRO A 110 9.08 -1.36 -7.10
C PRO A 110 9.71 -2.58 -6.42
N TRP A 111 11.01 -2.84 -6.62
CA TRP A 111 11.76 -3.88 -5.91
C TRP A 111 12.08 -3.51 -4.45
N LEU A 112 11.95 -2.23 -4.06
CA LEU A 112 12.12 -1.78 -2.68
C LEU A 112 10.84 -1.89 -1.85
N ILE A 113 9.69 -2.20 -2.46
CA ILE A 113 8.47 -2.45 -1.71
C ILE A 113 8.61 -3.75 -0.92
N VAL A 114 8.39 -3.69 0.39
CA VAL A 114 8.51 -4.85 1.27
C VAL A 114 7.26 -5.74 1.08
N PRO A 115 7.41 -6.98 0.59
CA PRO A 115 6.32 -7.91 0.43
C PRO A 115 5.80 -8.35 1.80
N MET A 116 4.49 -8.58 1.87
CA MET A 116 3.76 -8.95 3.07
C MET A 116 2.64 -9.92 2.72
N GLY A 117 2.32 -10.84 3.65
CA GLY A 117 1.16 -11.70 3.49
C GLY A 117 -0.12 -10.94 3.84
N LEU A 118 -1.06 -10.80 2.90
CA LEU A 118 -2.36 -10.17 3.21
C LEU A 118 -3.12 -10.97 4.28
N PHE A 119 -3.54 -10.29 5.34
CA PHE A 119 -4.47 -10.85 6.32
C PHE A 119 -5.85 -11.05 5.67
N VAL A 120 -6.36 -12.28 5.71
CA VAL A 120 -7.70 -12.61 5.19
C VAL A 120 -8.59 -13.01 6.37
N PRO A 121 -9.60 -12.20 6.74
CA PRO A 121 -10.48 -12.51 7.86
C PRO A 121 -11.25 -13.81 7.61
N PHE A 122 -11.30 -14.69 8.61
CA PHE A 122 -12.03 -15.96 8.57
C PHE A 122 -11.71 -16.82 7.33
N ARG A 123 -10.43 -16.87 6.94
CA ARG A 123 -9.95 -17.62 5.76
C ARG A 123 -10.57 -19.02 5.69
N GLY A 124 -11.08 -19.38 4.52
CA GLY A 124 -11.71 -20.69 4.27
C GLY A 124 -13.18 -20.79 4.71
N THR A 125 -13.81 -19.70 5.19
CA THR A 125 -15.21 -19.71 5.61
C THR A 125 -16.09 -18.77 4.79
N LYS A 126 -17.40 -19.02 4.74
CA LYS A 126 -18.40 -18.11 4.13
C LYS A 126 -18.39 -16.71 4.74
N ARG A 127 -17.94 -16.55 5.98
CA ARG A 127 -17.84 -15.25 6.67
C ARG A 127 -16.72 -14.37 6.11
N SER A 128 -15.76 -14.96 5.40
CA SER A 128 -14.65 -14.22 4.79
C SER A 128 -15.14 -13.21 3.77
N GLU A 129 -16.01 -13.64 2.84
CA GLU A 129 -16.55 -12.76 1.79
C GLU A 129 -17.35 -11.59 2.38
N SER A 130 -18.21 -11.85 3.37
CA SER A 130 -18.96 -10.79 4.07
C SER A 130 -18.06 -9.80 4.81
N ALA A 131 -16.91 -10.25 5.33
CA ALA A 131 -15.92 -9.35 5.91
C ALA A 131 -15.22 -8.52 4.83
N LEU A 132 -14.83 -9.14 3.71
CA LEU A 132 -14.19 -8.46 2.58
C LEU A 132 -15.11 -7.42 1.94
N GLN A 133 -16.41 -7.70 1.79
CA GLN A 133 -17.40 -6.74 1.25
C GLN A 133 -17.57 -5.49 2.13
N ARG A 134 -17.34 -5.62 3.43
CA ARG A 134 -17.38 -4.49 4.39
C ARG A 134 -16.02 -3.84 4.60
N THR A 135 -14.98 -4.36 3.95
CA THR A 135 -13.64 -3.81 4.05
C THR A 135 -13.52 -2.63 3.11
N ASP A 136 -12.93 -1.55 3.60
CA ASP A 136 -12.58 -0.42 2.76
C ASP A 136 -11.47 -0.82 1.78
N MET A 137 -11.77 -0.71 0.48
CA MET A 137 -10.82 -1.11 -0.56
C MET A 137 -9.80 -0.03 -0.86
N LEU A 138 -10.08 1.23 -0.51
CA LEU A 138 -9.17 2.34 -0.75
C LEU A 138 -8.04 2.29 0.29
N PRO A 139 -6.75 2.42 -0.10
CA PRO A 139 -5.66 2.65 0.84
C PRO A 139 -5.65 4.08 1.37
N LEU A 140 -4.89 4.32 2.43
CA LEU A 140 -4.58 5.66 2.92
C LEU A 140 -3.07 5.84 2.84
N PHE A 141 -2.62 6.69 1.91
CA PHE A 141 -1.21 7.05 1.77
C PHE A 141 -0.87 8.28 2.62
N PHE A 142 0.32 8.28 3.21
CA PHE A 142 0.82 9.40 3.99
C PHE A 142 1.55 10.38 3.07
N ALA A 143 0.78 11.25 2.40
CA ALA A 143 1.32 12.31 1.58
C ALA A 143 2.08 13.33 2.43
N ARG A 144 3.25 13.75 1.96
CA ARG A 144 4.09 14.76 2.58
C ARG A 144 3.84 16.14 1.96
N SER A 145 4.12 17.18 2.74
CA SER A 145 4.02 18.58 2.30
C SER A 145 4.99 18.96 1.18
N ASP A 146 6.06 18.17 0.98
CA ASP A 146 7.02 18.34 -0.12
C ASP A 146 6.65 17.57 -1.40
N GLY A 147 5.44 16.98 -1.45
CA GLY A 147 4.97 16.19 -2.58
C GLY A 147 5.41 14.72 -2.56
N GLY A 148 6.28 14.33 -1.61
CA GLY A 148 6.66 12.93 -1.43
C GLY A 148 5.56 12.08 -0.77
N THR A 149 5.78 10.77 -0.73
CA THR A 149 4.90 9.84 0.01
C THR A 149 5.68 9.06 1.06
N GLY A 150 5.09 8.94 2.24
CA GLY A 150 5.56 8.11 3.34
C GLY A 150 6.47 8.81 4.34
N VAL A 151 6.81 8.12 5.42
CA VAL A 151 7.70 8.62 6.49
C VAL A 151 8.63 7.53 6.96
N SER A 152 9.87 7.86 7.32
CA SER A 152 10.78 6.89 7.95
C SER A 152 10.18 6.36 9.26
N VAL A 153 10.34 5.07 9.54
CA VAL A 153 9.89 4.48 10.82
C VAL A 153 10.95 4.58 11.92
N ALA A 154 12.10 5.22 11.66
CA ALA A 154 13.13 5.51 12.64
C ALA A 154 12.60 6.21 13.91
N ALA A 155 13.30 6.05 15.03
CA ALA A 155 12.87 6.58 16.33
C ALA A 155 12.74 8.12 16.36
N ASN A 156 13.63 8.79 15.65
CA ASN A 156 13.79 10.24 15.61
C ASN A 156 13.16 10.89 14.37
N THR A 157 12.29 10.19 13.64
CA THR A 157 11.63 10.75 12.44
C THR A 157 10.80 12.00 12.78
N ASN A 158 10.97 13.06 11.98
CA ASN A 158 10.06 14.20 12.00
C ASN A 158 8.77 13.89 11.21
N TYR A 159 7.64 13.85 11.92
CA TYR A 159 6.32 13.63 11.32
C TYR A 159 5.62 14.94 10.89
N GLU A 160 6.22 16.11 11.09
CA GLU A 160 5.68 17.42 10.66
C GLU A 160 5.62 17.57 9.15
N THR A 161 6.35 16.73 8.42
CA THR A 161 6.24 16.62 6.96
C THR A 161 4.89 16.06 6.51
N ILE A 162 4.16 15.35 7.37
CA ILE A 162 2.80 14.89 7.08
C ILE A 162 1.80 15.94 7.58
N PRO A 163 0.92 16.46 6.71
CA PRO A 163 -0.13 17.39 7.11
C PRO A 163 -0.96 16.85 8.28
N ASN A 164 -1.28 17.72 9.23
CA ASN A 164 -2.19 17.40 10.34
C ASN A 164 -3.67 17.47 9.90
N THR A 165 -3.97 16.88 8.74
CA THR A 165 -5.33 16.84 8.17
C THR A 165 -6.10 15.64 8.71
N PRO A 166 -7.43 15.76 8.93
CA PRO A 166 -8.27 14.63 9.27
C PRO A 166 -8.18 13.53 8.20
N THR A 167 -8.29 12.27 8.63
CA THR A 167 -8.44 11.12 7.72
C THR A 167 -9.87 10.59 7.76
N ARG A 168 -10.18 9.56 6.96
CA ARG A 168 -11.42 8.79 7.11
C ARG A 168 -11.41 7.81 8.29
N VAL A 169 -10.26 7.61 8.93
CA VAL A 169 -10.14 6.65 10.04
C VAL A 169 -10.80 7.22 11.29
N SER A 170 -11.86 6.56 11.72
CA SER A 170 -12.65 6.90 12.91
C SER A 170 -12.60 5.78 13.96
N GLY A 171 -13.17 6.08 15.14
CA GLY A 171 -13.24 5.15 16.26
C GLY A 171 -12.18 5.39 17.33
N THR A 172 -12.21 4.56 18.37
CA THR A 172 -11.30 4.68 19.52
C THR A 172 -10.00 3.91 19.32
N SER A 173 -10.04 2.83 18.53
CA SER A 173 -8.89 1.96 18.30
C SER A 173 -8.92 1.27 16.93
N LEU A 174 -7.74 0.86 16.48
CA LEU A 174 -7.53 0.00 15.32
C LEU A 174 -6.59 -1.14 15.70
N LYS A 175 -6.61 -2.21 14.92
CA LYS A 175 -5.59 -3.27 14.98
C LYS A 175 -4.66 -3.15 13.78
N VAL A 176 -3.37 -3.04 14.04
CA VAL A 176 -2.30 -3.11 13.04
C VAL A 176 -1.85 -4.56 12.94
N ILE A 177 -1.88 -5.12 11.74
CA ILE A 177 -1.44 -6.47 11.43
C ILE A 177 -0.30 -6.39 10.42
N ILE A 178 0.84 -6.96 10.78
CA ILE A 178 2.04 -7.03 9.95
C ILE A 178 2.40 -8.50 9.81
N ASN A 179 2.50 -8.95 8.58
CA ASN A 179 2.77 -10.35 8.25
C ASN A 179 3.96 -10.39 7.30
N LEU A 180 5.15 -10.21 7.87
CA LEU A 180 6.40 -10.25 7.12
C LEU A 180 6.69 -11.71 6.69
N PRO A 181 7.14 -11.95 5.45
CA PRO A 181 7.49 -13.29 5.00
C PRO A 181 8.49 -13.94 5.95
N ASN A 182 8.19 -15.18 6.35
CA ASN A 182 9.03 -15.98 7.23
C ASN A 182 9.19 -15.49 8.69
N TYR A 183 8.39 -14.53 9.12
CA TYR A 183 8.31 -14.11 10.53
C TYR A 183 6.95 -14.41 11.12
N THR A 184 6.90 -14.51 12.44
CA THR A 184 5.61 -14.64 13.15
C THR A 184 4.74 -13.41 12.88
N THR A 185 3.46 -13.63 12.59
CA THR A 185 2.50 -12.54 12.40
C THR A 185 2.43 -11.64 13.63
N TYR A 186 2.59 -10.35 13.42
CA TYR A 186 2.55 -9.33 14.45
C TYR A 186 1.19 -8.62 14.43
N GLU A 187 0.41 -8.77 15.49
CA GLU A 187 -0.86 -8.07 15.70
C GLU A 187 -0.79 -7.20 16.96
N ARG A 188 -1.10 -5.90 16.83
CA ARG A 188 -1.24 -4.98 17.96
C ARG A 188 -2.42 -4.05 17.79
N GLN A 189 -3.07 -3.74 18.91
CA GLN A 189 -4.06 -2.69 18.98
C GLN A 189 -3.40 -1.32 19.21
N ILE A 190 -3.88 -0.31 18.51
CA ILE A 190 -3.49 1.09 18.67
C ILE A 190 -4.70 1.92 19.13
N GLN A 191 -4.45 2.88 20.02
CA GLN A 191 -5.47 3.80 20.52
C GLN A 191 -5.39 5.11 19.73
N LEU A 192 -6.47 5.44 19.02
CA LEU A 192 -6.51 6.66 18.20
C LEU A 192 -6.72 7.91 19.04
N ARG A 193 -7.38 7.77 20.21
CA ARG A 193 -7.80 8.86 21.12
C ARG A 193 -8.41 10.04 20.36
N CYS A 194 -9.33 9.74 19.44
CA CYS A 194 -10.18 10.73 18.81
C CYS A 194 -11.29 11.16 19.77
N PRO A 195 -11.77 12.41 19.70
CA PRO A 195 -13.02 12.78 20.38
C PRO A 195 -14.20 11.96 19.82
N ALA A 196 -15.35 11.99 20.51
CA ALA A 196 -16.56 11.32 20.02
C ALA A 196 -16.89 11.82 18.61
N ASN A 197 -17.08 10.89 17.66
CA ASN A 197 -17.29 11.15 16.23
C ASN A 197 -16.13 11.85 15.50
N GLY A 198 -14.96 11.99 16.13
CA GLY A 198 -13.77 12.53 15.50
C GLY A 198 -13.03 11.50 14.66
N THR A 199 -12.26 11.99 13.69
CA THR A 199 -11.30 11.19 12.94
C THR A 199 -9.88 11.48 13.38
N VAL A 200 -8.98 10.52 13.19
CA VAL A 200 -7.56 10.70 13.50
C VAL A 200 -6.90 11.50 12.37
N SER A 201 -5.96 12.39 12.70
CA SER A 201 -5.18 13.08 11.67
C SER A 201 -4.16 12.14 11.01
N ALA A 202 -3.81 12.43 9.76
CA ALA A 202 -2.87 11.63 8.98
C ALA A 202 -1.51 11.54 9.68
N GLN A 203 -1.00 12.69 10.15
CA GLN A 203 0.23 12.79 10.93
C GLN A 203 0.22 11.88 12.16
N ARG A 204 -0.86 11.93 12.96
CA ARG A 204 -0.97 11.14 14.18
C ARG A 204 -1.06 9.64 13.87
N LEU A 205 -1.84 9.28 12.85
CA LEU A 205 -1.99 7.89 12.42
C LEU A 205 -0.65 7.33 11.95
N ALA A 206 0.07 8.07 11.09
CA ALA A 206 1.41 7.69 10.63
C ALA A 206 2.36 7.43 11.80
N ARG A 207 2.42 8.34 12.77
CA ARG A 207 3.27 8.20 13.97
C ARG A 207 2.96 6.94 14.78
N ILE A 208 1.68 6.67 15.03
CA ILE A 208 1.26 5.53 15.85
C ILE A 208 1.50 4.21 15.10
N VAL A 209 1.23 4.16 13.80
CA VAL A 209 1.49 2.97 12.96
C VAL A 209 2.99 2.72 12.81
N ALA A 210 3.80 3.76 12.54
CA ALA A 210 5.26 3.65 12.44
C ALA A 210 5.89 3.10 13.72
N ALA A 211 5.40 3.51 14.89
CA ALA A 211 5.84 2.93 16.17
C ALA A 211 5.57 1.42 16.25
N LYS A 212 4.46 0.93 15.68
CA LYS A 212 4.15 -0.51 15.61
C LYS A 212 4.94 -1.27 14.56
N VAL A 213 5.26 -0.63 13.43
CA VAL A 213 6.20 -1.18 12.45
C VAL A 213 7.58 -1.36 13.09
N ARG A 214 8.09 -0.35 13.79
CA ARG A 214 9.37 -0.43 14.51
C ARG A 214 9.40 -1.55 15.55
N GLU A 215 8.36 -1.65 16.37
CA GLU A 215 8.23 -2.74 17.36
C GLU A 215 8.21 -4.11 16.65
N CYS A 216 7.52 -4.25 15.52
CA CYS A 216 7.54 -5.48 14.70
C CYS A 216 8.93 -5.81 14.16
N VAL A 217 9.64 -4.83 13.60
CA VAL A 217 11.00 -5.02 13.03
C VAL A 217 11.99 -5.41 14.13
N ASN A 218 11.89 -4.79 15.32
CA ASN A 218 12.70 -5.15 16.48
C ASN A 218 12.39 -6.55 17.02
N ASN A 219 11.14 -7.01 16.91
CA ASN A 219 10.79 -8.38 17.28
C ASN A 219 11.26 -9.39 16.22
N ALA A 220 11.21 -9.01 14.95
CA ALA A 220 11.70 -9.82 13.84
C ALA A 220 13.22 -9.99 13.90
N SER A 221 13.96 -8.95 14.31
CA SER A 221 15.42 -9.02 14.48
C SER A 221 15.90 -9.97 15.59
N GLN A 222 15.03 -10.27 16.56
CA GLN A 222 15.29 -11.22 17.63
C GLN A 222 14.91 -12.65 17.27
N GLN A 223 14.16 -12.85 16.18
CA GLN A 223 13.81 -14.18 15.70
C GLN A 223 15.01 -14.73 14.94
N ASP A 224 15.63 -15.79 15.49
CA ASP A 224 16.68 -16.54 14.81
C ASP A 224 16.07 -17.24 13.60
N THR A 225 16.18 -16.57 12.48
CA THR A 225 15.75 -17.08 11.19
C THR A 225 17.00 -17.71 10.58
N THR A 226 17.16 -19.01 10.76
CA THR A 226 18.16 -19.88 10.08
C THR A 226 17.92 -19.94 8.56
N MET A 227 17.34 -18.90 8.01
CA MET A 227 16.90 -18.84 6.64
C MET A 227 18.08 -18.72 5.70
N THR A 228 18.22 -19.76 4.91
CA THR A 228 19.13 -19.86 3.77
C THR A 228 18.55 -19.23 2.51
N GLU A 229 17.27 -18.86 2.51
CA GLU A 229 16.60 -18.30 1.34
C GLU A 229 16.91 -16.81 1.16
N GLN A 230 17.22 -16.44 -0.08
CA GLN A 230 17.43 -15.06 -0.52
C GLN A 230 16.12 -14.28 -0.33
N GLY A 231 16.12 -13.23 0.49
CA GLY A 231 14.90 -12.49 0.75
C GLY A 231 15.04 -11.34 1.74
N TRP A 232 13.89 -10.79 2.13
CA TRP A 232 13.78 -9.69 3.08
C TRP A 232 14.13 -10.15 4.49
N ARG A 233 15.29 -9.73 4.98
CA ARG A 233 15.79 -10.03 6.32
C ARG A 233 15.68 -8.80 7.19
N PHE A 234 15.31 -8.97 8.46
CA PHE A 234 15.20 -7.88 9.43
C PHE A 234 16.18 -8.13 10.58
N GLY A 235 16.99 -7.14 10.94
CA GLY A 235 17.97 -7.28 12.02
C GLY A 235 19.24 -6.44 11.91
N ALA A 236 20.18 -6.69 12.82
CA ALA A 236 21.40 -5.90 12.97
C ALA A 236 22.55 -6.30 12.00
N GLY A 237 22.37 -7.38 11.24
CA GLY A 237 23.38 -7.91 10.33
C GLY A 237 23.50 -7.14 9.02
N VAL A 238 24.60 -7.36 8.30
CA VAL A 238 24.80 -6.84 6.94
C VAL A 238 23.71 -7.37 6.01
N GLY A 239 23.07 -6.49 5.24
CA GLY A 239 21.97 -6.84 4.34
C GLY A 239 20.64 -7.13 5.04
N CYS A 240 20.52 -6.81 6.33
CA CYS A 240 19.25 -6.84 7.05
C CYS A 240 18.66 -5.43 7.11
N LEU A 241 17.34 -5.33 6.91
CA LEU A 241 16.58 -4.12 7.17
C LEU A 241 16.47 -3.84 8.67
N GLN A 242 16.78 -2.60 9.02
CA GLN A 242 16.50 -2.01 10.32
C GLN A 242 15.30 -1.07 10.21
N ALA A 243 14.87 -0.53 11.35
CA ALA A 243 13.76 0.44 11.36
C ALA A 243 14.12 1.71 10.59
N GLU A 244 15.39 2.08 10.58
CA GLU A 244 15.93 3.26 9.91
C GLU A 244 15.86 3.11 8.38
N ASP A 245 15.91 1.88 7.87
CA ASP A 245 15.86 1.57 6.45
C ASP A 245 14.43 1.54 5.89
N ILE A 246 13.40 1.65 6.74
CA ILE A 246 12.00 1.44 6.34
C ILE A 246 11.24 2.76 6.29
N ILE A 247 10.54 2.95 5.18
CA ILE A 247 9.57 4.01 4.92
C ILE A 247 8.16 3.43 4.99
N LEU A 248 7.33 4.01 5.87
CA LEU A 248 5.89 3.75 5.95
C LEU A 248 5.16 4.62 4.93
N LEU A 249 4.74 4.02 3.82
CA LEU A 249 4.04 4.71 2.72
C LEU A 249 2.59 5.03 3.06
N GLY A 250 1.93 4.16 3.81
CA GLY A 250 0.49 4.24 4.06
C GLY A 250 -0.04 3.03 4.82
N ILE A 251 -1.36 2.84 4.77
CA ILE A 251 -2.07 1.67 5.28
C ILE A 251 -3.11 1.17 4.28
N VAL A 252 -3.35 -0.14 4.28
CA VAL A 252 -4.52 -0.76 3.65
C VAL A 252 -5.44 -1.34 4.71
N PHE A 253 -6.74 -1.27 4.49
CA PHE A 253 -7.71 -1.96 5.33
C PHE A 253 -7.83 -3.42 4.88
N VAL A 254 -7.71 -4.34 5.83
CA VAL A 254 -7.77 -5.79 5.59
C VAL A 254 -9.03 -6.43 6.17
N SER A 255 -9.67 -5.74 7.12
CA SER A 255 -11.03 -5.97 7.57
C SER A 255 -11.54 -4.73 8.29
N PRO A 256 -12.84 -4.63 8.64
CA PRO A 256 -13.31 -3.59 9.55
C PRO A 256 -12.48 -3.54 10.84
N GLY A 257 -11.92 -2.37 11.16
CA GLY A 257 -11.08 -2.15 12.33
C GLY A 257 -9.65 -2.74 12.27
N LYS A 258 -9.24 -3.33 11.14
CA LYS A 258 -7.91 -3.93 10.96
C LYS A 258 -7.20 -3.34 9.74
N VAL A 259 -5.93 -2.97 9.93
CA VAL A 259 -5.10 -2.35 8.88
C VAL A 259 -3.75 -3.05 8.78
N THR A 260 -3.16 -3.04 7.59
CA THR A 260 -1.79 -3.48 7.33
C THR A 260 -1.01 -2.29 6.75
N PRO A 261 0.18 -1.98 7.29
CA PRO A 261 1.01 -0.90 6.75
C PRO A 261 1.52 -1.25 5.35
N LEU A 262 1.74 -0.24 4.52
CA LEU A 262 2.45 -0.35 3.25
C LEU A 262 3.89 0.13 3.49
N LEU A 263 4.87 -0.73 3.20
CA LEU A 263 6.26 -0.52 3.57
C LEU A 263 7.16 -0.52 2.34
N LYS A 264 8.16 0.35 2.34
CA LYS A 264 9.21 0.45 1.33
C LYS A 264 10.56 0.58 2.03
N ALA A 265 11.62 -0.03 1.50
CA ALA A 265 12.98 0.26 1.93
C ALA A 265 13.44 1.61 1.36
N ARG A 266 14.36 2.31 2.05
CA ARG A 266 14.99 3.52 1.53
C ARG A 266 15.66 3.29 0.17
N SER A 267 15.71 4.31 -0.67
CA SER A 267 16.18 4.23 -2.06
C SER A 267 17.64 3.78 -2.20
N ASP A 268 18.47 4.04 -1.20
CA ASP A 268 19.87 3.62 -1.13
C ASP A 268 20.06 2.25 -0.48
N TYR A 269 18.98 1.54 -0.14
CA TYR A 269 19.05 0.17 0.37
C TYR A 269 19.31 -0.80 -0.78
N ASP A 270 20.43 -1.51 -0.70
CA ASP A 270 20.75 -2.60 -1.62
C ASP A 270 20.44 -3.96 -0.96
N PRO A 271 19.31 -4.61 -1.30
CA PRO A 271 18.99 -5.94 -0.79
C PRO A 271 19.98 -7.02 -1.24
N PHE A 272 20.83 -6.74 -2.23
CA PHE A 272 21.77 -7.69 -2.83
C PHE A 272 23.24 -7.43 -2.45
N ALA A 273 23.53 -6.41 -1.65
CA ALA A 273 24.88 -6.09 -1.20
C ALA A 273 25.68 -7.28 -0.65
N PRO A 274 25.10 -8.23 0.13
CA PRO A 274 25.83 -9.40 0.62
C PRO A 274 26.39 -10.29 -0.50
N PHE A 275 25.75 -10.33 -1.68
CA PHE A 275 26.21 -11.14 -2.80
C PHE A 275 27.38 -10.49 -3.54
N HIS A 276 27.37 -9.17 -3.70
CA HIS A 276 28.46 -8.43 -4.33
C HIS A 276 29.79 -8.61 -3.59
N LEU A 277 29.74 -8.77 -2.26
CA LEU A 277 30.93 -9.05 -1.47
C LEU A 277 31.42 -10.50 -1.62
N ALA A 278 30.53 -11.47 -1.85
CA ALA A 278 30.93 -12.88 -1.98
C ALA A 278 31.65 -13.18 -3.31
N PHE A 279 31.34 -12.46 -4.40
CA PHE A 279 31.95 -12.70 -5.72
C PHE A 279 33.30 -11.99 -5.95
N ASN A 280 33.68 -11.05 -5.09
CA ASN A 280 34.93 -10.29 -5.25
C ASN A 280 36.16 -10.92 -4.58
N TYR A 281 36.03 -12.10 -3.93
CA TYR A 281 37.13 -12.71 -3.17
C TYR A 281 37.90 -13.83 -3.88
N ASP A 282 37.55 -14.25 -5.09
CA ASP A 282 38.17 -15.43 -5.74
C ASP A 282 38.77 -15.21 -7.14
N ILE A 283 38.90 -13.96 -7.62
CA ILE A 283 39.72 -13.70 -8.81
C ILE A 283 41.14 -13.40 -8.35
N ASP A 284 41.96 -14.44 -8.26
CA ASP A 284 43.41 -14.31 -8.09
C ASP A 284 43.97 -13.59 -9.32
N PRO A 285 44.49 -12.36 -9.18
CA PRO A 285 45.03 -11.60 -10.30
C PRO A 285 46.31 -12.22 -10.88
N SER A 286 46.88 -13.26 -10.27
CA SER A 286 48.04 -13.99 -10.82
C SER A 286 47.69 -15.04 -11.88
N VAL A 287 46.41 -15.24 -12.20
CA VAL A 287 45.93 -16.16 -13.25
C VAL A 287 45.58 -15.43 -14.56
N LEU A 288 45.89 -14.14 -14.68
CA LEU A 288 45.82 -13.35 -15.92
C LEU A 288 47.20 -12.86 -16.35
#